data_AF-A0A2E4HU94-F1
#
_entry.id   AF-A0A2E4HU94-F1
#
_cell.length_a   1.000
_cell.length_b   1.000
_cell.length_c   1.000
_cell.angle_alpha   90.00
_cell.angle_beta   90.00
_cell.angle_gamma   90.00
#
_symmetry.space_group_name_H-M   'P 1'
#
loop_
_entity.id
_entity.type
_entity.pdbx_description
1 polymer ?
#
loop_
_entity_poly.entity_id
_entity_poly.type
_entity_poly.pdbx_seq_one_letter_code
_entity_poly.pdbx_strand_id
1 'polypeptide(L)'
;MSVVFATIAVVKLIATILWAALGWGVVSAWGPVIPQSPPAALVNLEYIGHAAFVIESPTGTRIAIDPFNSKIWLGYSFPRDIKADAVLVTHPHYDHDATYYFGDLTPVFRSPGEFRIGDVSVLGIKSEHVGAARFLDIGQTPSNTIWAIETGGLRITHLGDSRLLNEIDLEAIGQTDILLISVAHFDASNLDMFTMLIETVQPDIMVPMHYRHHEISELPRSMRPIGDYVGAYNPIYVDSNIAVFDPDNLGKWPGLIVLEPSPGIEPWSDDLHKAWIEANEGDQKLSDSESETDDARAEEALWEGLFHYESAMDLAPDVLRFGYGAGRALATLGQVDDAIETLDHALARAPYADWTGRVRTHMLLGELYESSGFPSVAIAHYAYVADQEHTHETSLRERAIQRLEELRKE
;
A
#
# COMPACT_ATOMS: atom_id res chain seq x y z
N MET A 1 -28.00 34.57 -69.64
CA MET A 1 -28.60 34.67 -68.29
C MET A 1 -27.51 35.14 -67.33
N SER A 2 -27.83 36.10 -66.46
CA SER A 2 -27.16 36.54 -65.20
C SER A 2 -25.61 36.49 -65.13
N VAL A 3 -24.87 37.61 -65.22
CA VAL A 3 -24.59 38.60 -64.13
C VAL A 3 -23.73 37.97 -63.01
N VAL A 4 -22.39 38.13 -62.98
CA VAL A 4 -21.55 39.33 -62.67
C VAL A 4 -21.75 39.90 -61.25
N PHE A 5 -20.79 39.66 -60.36
CA PHE A 5 -20.24 40.57 -59.33
C PHE A 5 -18.82 40.04 -59.01
N ALA A 6 -17.70 40.77 -59.06
CA ALA A 6 -17.31 42.15 -58.73
C ALA A 6 -16.66 42.27 -57.33
N THR A 7 -15.65 43.15 -57.26
CA THR A 7 -14.57 43.18 -56.25
C THR A 7 -14.63 44.46 -55.40
N ILE A 8 -13.82 44.53 -54.33
CA ILE A 8 -13.29 45.73 -53.62
C ILE A 8 -13.87 46.00 -52.20
N ALA A 9 -12.97 46.44 -51.32
CA ALA A 9 -13.11 46.72 -49.88
C ALA A 9 -13.68 48.13 -49.55
N VAL A 10 -13.60 48.58 -48.26
CA VAL A 10 -13.93 49.89 -47.60
C VAL A 10 -15.07 49.76 -46.54
N VAL A 11 -15.00 50.29 -45.30
CA VAL A 11 -13.90 50.71 -44.38
C VAL A 11 -14.44 50.98 -42.93
N LYS A 12 -13.55 51.16 -41.92
CA LYS A 12 -13.69 51.77 -40.54
C LYS A 12 -15.07 51.90 -39.85
N LEU A 13 -15.05 51.79 -38.51
CA LEU A 13 -15.47 52.92 -37.66
C LEU A 13 -14.76 52.98 -36.29
N ILE A 14 -14.34 54.18 -35.89
CA ILE A 14 -13.96 54.57 -34.53
C ILE A 14 -15.06 55.51 -34.02
N ALA A 15 -15.48 55.37 -32.76
CA ALA A 15 -16.33 56.36 -32.10
C ALA A 15 -15.84 56.62 -30.66
N THR A 16 -15.40 57.85 -30.41
CA THR A 16 -15.04 58.35 -29.08
C THR A 16 -16.13 59.30 -28.61
N ILE A 17 -16.74 59.06 -27.44
CA ILE A 17 -17.54 60.09 -26.74
C ILE A 17 -17.14 60.11 -25.26
N LEU A 18 -16.56 61.23 -24.86
CA LEU A 18 -16.41 61.70 -23.47
C LEU A 18 -17.67 62.47 -23.09
N TRP A 19 -18.25 62.24 -21.92
CA TRP A 19 -18.93 63.27 -21.11
C TRP A 19 -18.92 62.82 -19.63
N ALA A 20 -18.76 63.79 -18.72
CA ALA A 20 -18.70 63.56 -17.27
C ALA A 20 -19.80 64.34 -16.56
N ALA A 21 -20.31 63.82 -15.43
CA ALA A 21 -20.99 64.59 -14.38
C ALA A 21 -21.11 63.78 -13.07
N LEU A 22 -21.14 64.48 -11.94
CA LEU A 22 -21.22 63.94 -10.58
C LEU A 22 -22.69 63.81 -10.09
N GLY A 23 -22.98 62.86 -9.20
CA GLY A 23 -24.22 62.84 -8.41
C GLY A 23 -24.47 61.56 -7.60
N TRP A 24 -24.66 61.69 -6.28
CA TRP A 24 -25.21 60.66 -5.37
C TRP A 24 -26.50 60.04 -5.97
N GLY A 25 -26.77 58.72 -5.98
CA GLY A 25 -26.80 57.78 -4.86
C GLY A 25 -28.19 57.82 -4.21
N VAL A 26 -29.06 56.79 -4.23
CA VAL A 26 -28.98 55.34 -4.53
C VAL A 26 -30.05 54.95 -5.61
N VAL A 27 -30.36 53.70 -6.05
CA VAL A 27 -30.38 52.36 -5.41
C VAL A 27 -30.27 51.19 -6.42
N SER A 28 -29.85 50.03 -5.90
CA SER A 28 -30.04 48.65 -6.41
C SER A 28 -29.80 48.31 -7.88
N ALA A 29 -28.77 47.50 -8.13
CA ALA A 29 -28.91 46.21 -8.81
C ALA A 29 -27.71 45.31 -8.48
N TRP A 30 -27.92 44.00 -8.42
CA TRP A 30 -26.86 43.02 -8.19
C TRP A 30 -26.00 42.89 -9.46
N GLY A 31 -24.70 43.16 -9.34
CA GLY A 31 -23.70 42.54 -10.21
C GLY A 31 -23.17 41.27 -9.54
N PRO A 32 -22.76 40.23 -10.29
CA PRO A 32 -22.17 39.05 -9.66
C PRO A 32 -20.93 39.47 -8.87
N VAL A 33 -20.88 39.08 -7.60
CA VAL A 33 -19.58 38.91 -6.94
C VAL A 33 -18.89 37.81 -7.73
N ILE A 34 -17.90 38.18 -8.54
CA ILE A 34 -16.94 37.20 -9.05
C ILE A 34 -16.28 36.64 -7.80
N PRO A 35 -16.43 35.33 -7.49
CA PRO A 35 -15.66 34.73 -6.43
C PRO A 35 -14.19 34.89 -6.84
N GLN A 36 -13.43 35.66 -6.07
CA GLN A 36 -11.99 35.47 -6.13
C GLN A 36 -11.76 34.08 -5.55
N SER A 37 -11.22 33.16 -6.36
CA SER A 37 -10.79 31.85 -5.87
C SER A 37 -9.96 32.08 -4.60
N PRO A 38 -10.26 31.39 -3.49
CA PRO A 38 -9.44 31.51 -2.30
C PRO A 38 -7.98 31.19 -2.65
N PRO A 39 -6.99 31.90 -2.09
CA PRO A 39 -5.59 31.54 -2.26
C PRO A 39 -5.25 30.30 -1.42
N ALA A 40 -5.83 29.14 -1.78
CA ALA A 40 -5.51 27.78 -1.34
C ALA A 40 -6.50 26.77 -1.96
N ALA A 41 -6.25 26.32 -3.19
CA ALA A 41 -6.82 25.09 -3.75
C ALA A 41 -5.74 24.02 -3.99
N LEU A 42 -4.52 24.28 -3.49
CA LEU A 42 -3.36 23.42 -3.71
C LEU A 42 -3.49 22.13 -2.90
N VAL A 43 -3.18 21.00 -3.54
CA VAL A 43 -3.13 19.68 -2.92
C VAL A 43 -1.69 19.20 -2.95
N ASN A 44 -1.14 18.81 -1.80
CA ASN A 44 0.21 18.23 -1.75
C ASN A 44 0.09 16.71 -1.85
N LEU A 45 0.86 16.10 -2.74
CA LEU A 45 1.11 14.66 -2.77
C LEU A 45 2.55 14.42 -2.34
N GLU A 46 2.72 13.91 -1.13
CA GLU A 46 4.00 13.49 -0.57
C GLU A 46 4.16 11.99 -0.83
N TYR A 47 5.13 11.62 -1.67
CA TYR A 47 5.56 10.24 -1.78
C TYR A 47 6.45 9.89 -0.58
N ILE A 48 6.11 8.80 0.09
CA ILE A 48 6.94 8.27 1.18
C ILE A 48 7.94 7.27 0.61
N GLY A 49 7.46 6.31 -0.19
CA GLY A 49 8.26 5.26 -0.81
C GLY A 49 7.45 3.98 -0.96
N HIS A 50 7.89 3.06 -1.80
CA HIS A 50 7.12 1.86 -2.15
C HIS A 50 5.71 2.19 -2.70
N ALA A 51 4.63 1.83 -2.00
CA ALA A 51 3.26 2.25 -2.31
C ALA A 51 2.71 3.35 -1.38
N ALA A 52 3.53 3.84 -0.44
CA ALA A 52 3.10 4.76 0.60
C ALA A 52 3.10 6.23 0.15
N PHE A 53 1.99 6.93 0.39
CA PHE A 53 1.84 8.36 0.13
C PHE A 53 1.14 9.06 1.30
N VAL A 54 1.29 10.39 1.35
CA VAL A 54 0.41 11.29 2.12
C VAL A 54 -0.18 12.33 1.19
N ILE A 55 -1.50 12.48 1.23
CA ILE A 55 -2.24 13.54 0.53
C ILE A 55 -2.63 14.59 1.56
N GLU A 56 -2.18 15.83 1.37
CA GLU A 56 -2.58 16.98 2.19
C GLU A 56 -3.56 17.87 1.42
N SER A 57 -4.73 18.09 2.02
CA SER A 57 -5.78 18.93 1.45
C SER A 57 -5.47 20.43 1.57
N PRO A 58 -6.18 21.31 0.85
CA PRO A 58 -5.96 22.75 0.95
C PRO A 58 -6.32 23.34 2.33
N THR A 59 -7.05 22.59 3.18
CA THR A 59 -7.32 22.96 4.58
C THR A 59 -6.35 22.33 5.59
N GLY A 60 -5.39 21.52 5.13
CA GLY A 60 -4.36 20.86 5.96
C GLY A 60 -4.76 19.47 6.49
N THR A 61 -5.83 18.85 5.98
CA THR A 61 -6.18 17.46 6.33
C THR A 61 -5.19 16.51 5.66
N ARG A 62 -4.49 15.67 6.42
CA ARG A 62 -3.52 14.70 5.90
C ARG A 62 -4.07 13.28 5.90
N ILE A 63 -4.13 12.65 4.72
CA ILE A 63 -4.51 11.25 4.54
C ILE A 63 -3.27 10.46 4.16
N ALA A 64 -2.82 9.55 5.03
CA ALA A 64 -1.80 8.57 4.66
C ALA A 64 -2.45 7.39 3.95
N ILE A 65 -1.75 6.78 3.00
CA ILE A 65 -2.14 5.54 2.34
C ILE A 65 -0.98 4.57 2.29
N ASP A 66 -1.28 3.29 2.49
CA ASP A 66 -0.39 2.13 2.39
C ASP A 66 0.97 2.25 3.11
N PRO A 67 1.01 2.61 4.41
CA PRO A 67 2.26 2.58 5.17
C PRO A 67 2.84 1.16 5.22
N PHE A 68 4.16 1.02 5.05
CA PHE A 68 4.83 -0.28 4.90
C PHE A 68 5.66 -0.70 6.12
N ASN A 69 5.83 -2.01 6.32
CA ASN A 69 6.53 -2.56 7.47
C ASN A 69 8.06 -2.44 7.32
N SER A 70 8.68 -1.64 8.19
CA SER A 70 10.12 -1.35 8.22
C SER A 70 11.01 -2.58 8.40
N LYS A 71 10.46 -3.75 8.73
CA LYS A 71 11.22 -4.94 9.13
C LYS A 71 11.03 -6.14 8.21
N ILE A 72 10.14 -6.06 7.22
CA ILE A 72 9.78 -7.22 6.40
C ILE A 72 10.05 -6.93 4.93
N TRP A 73 10.91 -7.76 4.32
CA TRP A 73 11.21 -7.86 2.89
C TRP A 73 11.82 -6.64 2.18
N LEU A 74 11.29 -5.42 2.37
CA LEU A 74 11.61 -4.24 1.56
C LEU A 74 13.07 -3.78 1.63
N GLY A 75 13.78 -4.01 2.74
CA GLY A 75 15.18 -3.61 2.88
C GLY A 75 15.43 -2.18 3.37
N TYR A 76 14.38 -1.45 3.73
CA TYR A 76 14.43 -0.07 4.22
C TYR A 76 13.27 0.24 5.20
N SER A 77 13.37 1.39 5.89
CA SER A 77 12.48 1.81 6.97
C SER A 77 11.41 2.80 6.52
N PHE A 78 10.27 2.80 7.21
CA PHE A 78 9.24 3.83 7.10
C PHE A 78 9.58 5.00 8.04
N PRO A 79 9.49 6.28 7.60
CA PRO A 79 9.84 7.41 8.45
C PRO A 79 8.89 7.56 9.65
N ARG A 80 9.44 7.75 10.86
CA ARG A 80 8.65 7.71 12.11
C ARG A 80 7.88 9.00 12.42
N ASP A 81 8.17 10.09 11.74
CA ASP A 81 7.63 11.41 12.01
C ASP A 81 6.42 11.77 11.14
N ILE A 82 6.06 10.94 10.15
CA ILE A 82 4.83 11.08 9.35
C ILE A 82 3.60 11.24 10.25
N LYS A 83 2.67 12.11 9.84
CA LYS A 83 1.42 12.42 10.56
C LYS A 83 0.27 12.35 9.57
N ALA A 84 -0.86 11.82 10.03
CA ALA A 84 -2.09 11.78 9.27
C ALA A 84 -3.30 11.86 10.21
N ASP A 85 -4.35 12.49 9.72
CA ASP A 85 -5.68 12.55 10.34
C ASP A 85 -6.50 11.28 10.05
N ALA A 86 -6.12 10.53 9.02
CA ALA A 86 -6.63 9.19 8.71
C ALA A 86 -5.61 8.37 7.92
N VAL A 87 -5.73 7.04 7.98
CA VAL A 87 -4.94 6.10 7.18
C VAL A 87 -5.87 5.26 6.31
N LEU A 88 -5.52 5.12 5.03
CA LEU A 88 -6.13 4.18 4.09
C LEU A 88 -5.19 2.99 3.89
N VAL A 89 -5.77 1.79 3.75
CA VAL A 89 -5.03 0.56 3.44
C VAL A 89 -5.73 -0.11 2.26
N THR A 90 -5.02 -0.35 1.18
CA THR A 90 -5.55 -1.05 -0.01
C THR A 90 -5.80 -2.52 0.31
N HIS A 91 -4.85 -3.19 0.97
CA HIS A 91 -4.95 -4.59 1.35
C HIS A 91 -3.94 -4.96 2.45
N PRO A 92 -4.16 -6.05 3.22
CA PRO A 92 -3.38 -6.33 4.42
C PRO A 92 -2.10 -7.14 4.17
N HIS A 93 -1.27 -6.75 3.19
CA HIS A 93 0.10 -7.24 3.10
C HIS A 93 1.05 -6.37 3.93
N TYR A 94 2.18 -6.92 4.36
CA TYR A 94 3.11 -6.23 5.27
C TYR A 94 3.71 -4.96 4.66
N ASP A 95 3.74 -4.85 3.34
CA ASP A 95 4.22 -3.71 2.58
C ASP A 95 3.11 -2.69 2.22
N HIS A 96 1.88 -2.92 2.69
CA HIS A 96 0.73 -2.01 2.54
C HIS A 96 -0.05 -1.75 3.85
N ASP A 97 0.06 -2.59 4.87
CA ASP A 97 -0.56 -2.39 6.19
C ASP A 97 0.45 -2.42 7.34
N ALA A 98 1.04 -1.25 7.59
CA ALA A 98 1.82 -0.94 8.77
C ALA A 98 1.22 0.24 9.54
N THR A 99 -0.09 0.22 9.80
CA THR A 99 -0.79 1.34 10.44
C THR A 99 -0.34 1.65 11.88
N TYR A 100 0.47 0.78 12.48
CA TYR A 100 1.01 0.92 13.84
C TYR A 100 2.03 2.07 14.04
N TYR A 101 2.41 2.81 12.99
CA TYR A 101 3.15 4.07 13.17
C TYR A 101 2.26 5.25 13.57
N PHE A 102 0.94 5.12 13.39
CA PHE A 102 -0.05 6.13 13.73
C PHE A 102 -0.65 5.85 15.11
N GLY A 103 -1.25 6.86 15.74
CA GLY A 103 -1.77 6.71 17.10
C GLY A 103 -3.09 5.94 17.13
N ASP A 104 -3.41 5.32 18.28
CA ASP A 104 -4.62 4.51 18.49
C ASP A 104 -5.96 5.23 18.17
N LEU A 105 -5.94 6.56 18.09
CA LEU A 105 -7.11 7.40 17.76
C LEU A 105 -7.13 7.86 16.29
N THR A 106 -6.11 7.58 15.49
CA THR A 106 -6.11 7.85 14.06
C THR A 106 -7.01 6.83 13.37
N PRO A 107 -8.12 7.23 12.71
CA PRO A 107 -9.01 6.31 12.02
C PRO A 107 -8.28 5.62 10.86
N VAL A 108 -8.47 4.30 10.77
CA VAL A 108 -7.90 3.45 9.71
C VAL A 108 -9.03 2.83 8.90
N PHE A 109 -8.98 2.98 7.58
CA PHE A 109 -9.96 2.42 6.65
C PHE A 109 -9.31 1.31 5.81
N ARG A 110 -9.80 0.07 6.01
CA ARG A 110 -9.34 -1.16 5.31
C ARG A 110 -10.36 -1.72 4.32
N SER A 111 -11.62 -1.29 4.44
CA SER A 111 -12.76 -1.86 3.71
C SER A 111 -13.32 -0.86 2.70
N PRO A 112 -13.76 -1.33 1.51
CA PRO A 112 -14.51 -0.52 0.54
C PRO A 112 -15.72 0.18 1.18
N GLY A 113 -16.01 1.40 0.74
CA GLY A 113 -17.06 2.25 1.30
C GLY A 113 -16.86 3.74 1.00
N GLU A 114 -17.83 4.56 1.39
CA GLU A 114 -17.78 6.02 1.27
C GLU A 114 -17.47 6.66 2.63
N PHE A 115 -16.47 7.53 2.68
CA PHE A 115 -15.98 8.18 3.89
C PHE A 115 -15.71 9.66 3.64
N ARG A 116 -15.68 10.45 4.72
CA ARG A 116 -15.34 11.88 4.65
C ARG A 116 -14.51 12.28 5.87
N ILE A 117 -13.34 12.86 5.60
CA ILE A 117 -12.35 13.27 6.61
C ILE A 117 -12.03 14.74 6.35
N GLY A 118 -12.48 15.63 7.24
CA GLY A 118 -12.33 17.07 7.04
C GLY A 118 -13.03 17.56 5.76
N ASP A 119 -12.24 18.12 4.85
CA ASP A 119 -12.69 18.52 3.51
C ASP A 119 -12.60 17.40 2.46
N VAL A 120 -11.83 16.34 2.72
CA VAL A 120 -11.56 15.21 1.82
C VAL A 120 -12.73 14.22 1.77
N SER A 121 -13.21 13.88 0.58
CA SER A 121 -14.08 12.71 0.36
C SER A 121 -13.25 11.52 -0.08
N VAL A 122 -13.58 10.31 0.38
CA VAL A 122 -12.87 9.07 0.04
C VAL A 122 -13.89 8.00 -0.37
N LEU A 123 -13.66 7.39 -1.52
CA LEU A 123 -14.40 6.23 -2.03
C LEU A 123 -13.45 5.04 -2.15
N GLY A 124 -13.64 4.04 -1.30
CA GLY A 124 -12.99 2.73 -1.41
C GLY A 124 -13.79 1.81 -2.33
N ILE A 125 -13.18 1.38 -3.43
CA ILE A 125 -13.77 0.53 -4.46
C ILE A 125 -13.21 -0.88 -4.32
N LYS A 126 -14.08 -1.89 -4.26
CA LYS A 126 -13.64 -3.29 -4.15
C LYS A 126 -13.00 -3.75 -5.46
N SER A 127 -11.75 -4.20 -5.39
CA SER A 127 -11.00 -4.88 -6.44
C SER A 127 -10.39 -6.19 -5.90
N GLU A 128 -9.48 -6.79 -6.66
CA GLU A 128 -8.74 -8.01 -6.34
C GLU A 128 -7.25 -7.79 -6.59
N HIS A 129 -6.42 -8.45 -5.79
CA HIS A 129 -4.97 -8.40 -5.91
C HIS A 129 -4.49 -9.09 -7.19
N VAL A 130 -3.50 -8.52 -7.87
CA VAL A 130 -2.83 -9.14 -9.01
C VAL A 130 -2.21 -10.50 -8.61
N GLY A 131 -2.37 -11.52 -9.45
CA GLY A 131 -1.91 -12.87 -9.12
C GLY A 131 -2.81 -13.64 -8.14
N ALA A 132 -4.08 -13.22 -7.98
CA ALA A 132 -5.11 -13.80 -7.11
C ALA A 132 -5.06 -15.32 -6.90
N ALA A 133 -4.86 -16.12 -7.96
CA ALA A 133 -4.77 -17.58 -7.88
C ALA A 133 -3.68 -18.07 -6.90
N ARG A 134 -2.49 -17.45 -6.93
CA ARG A 134 -1.36 -17.79 -6.04
C ARG A 134 -1.71 -17.60 -4.57
N PHE A 135 -2.49 -16.57 -4.24
CA PHE A 135 -2.91 -16.29 -2.87
C PHE A 135 -3.98 -17.29 -2.42
N LEU A 136 -4.92 -17.64 -3.29
CA LEU A 136 -5.92 -18.68 -3.02
C LEU A 136 -5.27 -20.06 -2.78
N ASP A 137 -4.23 -20.41 -3.54
CA ASP A 137 -3.48 -21.67 -3.38
C ASP A 137 -2.82 -21.81 -1.99
N ILE A 138 -2.43 -20.68 -1.37
CA ILE A 138 -1.90 -20.62 0.01
C ILE A 138 -2.96 -20.25 1.06
N GLY A 139 -4.25 -20.31 0.71
CA GLY A 139 -5.36 -20.11 1.64
C GLY A 139 -5.58 -18.65 2.06
N GLN A 140 -5.14 -17.70 1.23
CA GLN A 140 -5.25 -16.26 1.47
C GLN A 140 -6.29 -15.61 0.55
N THR A 141 -7.02 -14.62 1.05
CA THR A 141 -7.99 -13.87 0.22
C THR A 141 -7.29 -12.75 -0.55
N PRO A 142 -7.31 -12.74 -1.90
CA PRO A 142 -6.66 -11.72 -2.72
C PRO A 142 -7.50 -10.44 -2.80
N SER A 143 -7.86 -9.85 -1.67
CA SER A 143 -8.58 -8.57 -1.61
C SER A 143 -7.67 -7.40 -2.02
N ASN A 144 -8.21 -6.44 -2.77
CA ASN A 144 -7.61 -5.11 -2.92
C ASN A 144 -8.70 -4.04 -2.87
N THR A 145 -8.42 -2.89 -2.28
CA THR A 145 -9.31 -1.72 -2.30
C THR A 145 -8.62 -0.61 -3.09
N ILE A 146 -9.24 -0.17 -4.19
CA ILE A 146 -8.82 1.01 -4.93
C ILE A 146 -9.39 2.23 -4.21
N TRP A 147 -8.56 3.23 -3.91
CA TRP A 147 -8.98 4.42 -3.18
C TRP A 147 -9.05 5.62 -4.11
N ALA A 148 -10.26 6.11 -4.38
CA ALA A 148 -10.49 7.38 -5.06
C ALA A 148 -10.70 8.49 -4.01
N ILE A 149 -9.86 9.52 -4.04
CA ILE A 149 -9.71 10.53 -2.98
C ILE A 149 -9.94 11.91 -3.61
N GLU A 150 -10.99 12.60 -3.19
CA GLU A 150 -11.37 13.91 -3.73
C GLU A 150 -11.08 15.03 -2.73
N THR A 151 -10.24 15.99 -3.14
CA THR A 151 -9.98 17.21 -2.37
C THR A 151 -9.40 18.32 -3.25
N GLY A 152 -9.59 19.58 -2.87
CA GLY A 152 -9.11 20.74 -3.62
C GLY A 152 -9.67 20.89 -5.05
N GLY A 153 -10.68 20.11 -5.44
CA GLY A 153 -11.16 20.04 -6.82
C GLY A 153 -10.43 19.01 -7.69
N LEU A 154 -9.58 18.19 -7.08
CA LEU A 154 -8.88 17.05 -7.71
C LEU A 154 -9.42 15.72 -7.21
N ARG A 155 -9.36 14.70 -8.06
CA ARG A 155 -9.55 13.27 -7.75
C ARG A 155 -8.25 12.51 -7.98
N ILE A 156 -7.70 11.98 -6.88
CA ILE A 156 -6.48 11.17 -6.84
C ILE A 156 -6.92 9.72 -6.63
N THR A 157 -6.57 8.82 -7.55
CA THR A 157 -6.91 7.39 -7.45
C THR A 157 -5.66 6.56 -7.19
N HIS A 158 -5.63 5.84 -6.07
CA HIS A 158 -4.57 4.89 -5.71
C HIS A 158 -5.05 3.47 -5.97
N LEU A 159 -4.37 2.75 -6.88
CA LEU A 159 -4.80 1.42 -7.31
C LEU A 159 -4.43 0.28 -6.33
N GLY A 160 -3.50 0.52 -5.40
CA GLY A 160 -2.81 -0.57 -4.70
C GLY A 160 -2.19 -1.58 -5.69
N ASP A 161 -2.21 -2.85 -5.30
CA ASP A 161 -1.76 -3.98 -6.12
C ASP A 161 -2.95 -4.62 -6.88
N SER A 162 -3.84 -3.79 -7.43
CA SER A 162 -4.97 -4.25 -8.22
C SER A 162 -4.53 -5.09 -9.43
N ARG A 163 -5.31 -6.12 -9.75
CA ARG A 163 -5.35 -6.70 -11.10
C ARG A 163 -5.67 -5.62 -12.15
N LEU A 164 -5.49 -5.95 -13.44
CA LEU A 164 -6.00 -5.11 -14.53
C LEU A 164 -7.48 -4.76 -14.30
N LEU A 165 -7.79 -3.48 -14.50
CA LEU A 165 -9.13 -2.92 -14.33
C LEU A 165 -10.08 -3.45 -15.40
N ASN A 166 -11.30 -3.76 -14.99
CA ASN A 166 -12.42 -4.12 -15.85
C ASN A 166 -13.45 -2.97 -15.92
N GLU A 167 -14.49 -3.13 -16.74
CA GLU A 167 -15.53 -2.10 -16.94
C GLU A 167 -16.21 -1.64 -15.62
N ILE A 168 -16.41 -2.54 -14.66
CA ILE A 168 -17.00 -2.22 -13.35
C ILE A 168 -16.04 -1.39 -12.50
N ASP A 169 -14.75 -1.76 -12.48
CA ASP A 169 -13.75 -0.99 -11.74
C ASP A 169 -13.62 0.43 -12.33
N LEU A 170 -13.60 0.54 -13.66
CA LEU A 170 -13.52 1.81 -14.40
C LEU A 170 -14.76 2.70 -14.20
N GLU A 171 -15.96 2.12 -14.25
CA GLU A 171 -17.22 2.86 -13.97
C GLU A 171 -17.25 3.39 -12.53
N ALA A 172 -16.74 2.61 -11.56
CA ALA A 172 -16.66 3.03 -10.15
C ALA A 172 -15.55 4.09 -9.91
N ILE A 173 -14.40 3.97 -10.58
CA ILE A 173 -13.30 4.95 -10.49
C ILE A 173 -13.71 6.28 -11.14
N GLY A 174 -14.47 6.26 -12.22
CA GLY A 174 -14.86 7.46 -12.97
C GLY A 174 -13.67 8.19 -13.58
N GLN A 175 -13.81 9.50 -13.83
CA GLN A 175 -12.69 10.33 -14.26
C GLN A 175 -11.72 10.54 -13.07
N THR A 176 -10.43 10.32 -13.28
CA THR A 176 -9.39 10.58 -12.28
C THR A 176 -8.36 11.55 -12.85
N ASP A 177 -7.98 12.55 -12.07
CA ASP A 177 -7.00 13.55 -12.51
C ASP A 177 -5.57 13.03 -12.29
N ILE A 178 -5.34 12.41 -11.13
CA ILE A 178 -4.05 11.83 -10.75
C ILE A 178 -4.21 10.33 -10.49
N LEU A 179 -3.40 9.49 -11.12
CA LEU A 179 -3.40 8.03 -10.96
C LEU A 179 -2.10 7.54 -10.31
N LEU A 180 -2.19 6.93 -9.14
CA LEU A 180 -1.08 6.27 -8.45
C LEU A 180 -1.13 4.77 -8.77
N ILE A 181 -0.11 4.25 -9.46
CA ILE A 181 -0.13 2.93 -10.13
C ILE A 181 1.06 2.05 -9.77
N SER A 182 0.80 0.82 -9.31
CA SER A 182 1.82 -0.21 -9.07
C SER A 182 2.50 -0.61 -10.39
N VAL A 183 3.84 -0.50 -10.45
CA VAL A 183 4.62 -0.80 -11.67
C VAL A 183 5.55 -2.02 -11.57
N ALA A 184 5.66 -2.68 -10.41
CA ALA A 184 6.44 -3.91 -10.23
C ALA A 184 6.12 -5.02 -11.25
N HIS A 185 4.88 -5.07 -11.73
CA HIS A 185 4.36 -6.14 -12.59
C HIS A 185 4.55 -5.87 -14.09
N PHE A 186 4.99 -4.67 -14.48
CA PHE A 186 5.19 -4.33 -15.89
C PHE A 186 6.67 -4.42 -16.33
N ASP A 187 6.88 -4.80 -17.58
CA ASP A 187 8.14 -4.81 -18.30
C ASP A 187 7.93 -4.71 -19.82
N ALA A 188 9.01 -4.80 -20.60
CA ALA A 188 8.96 -4.71 -22.06
C ALA A 188 8.13 -5.83 -22.75
N SER A 189 7.80 -6.92 -22.06
CA SER A 189 6.99 -8.05 -22.59
C SER A 189 5.48 -7.88 -22.38
N ASN A 190 5.06 -6.99 -21.47
CA ASN A 190 3.65 -6.71 -21.21
C ASN A 190 3.32 -5.19 -21.24
N LEU A 191 4.19 -4.38 -21.84
CA LEU A 191 4.02 -2.94 -22.00
C LEU A 191 2.68 -2.56 -22.65
N ASP A 192 2.17 -3.37 -23.58
CA ASP A 192 0.85 -3.16 -24.21
C ASP A 192 -0.30 -3.14 -23.19
N MET A 193 -0.20 -3.90 -22.09
CA MET A 193 -1.20 -3.90 -21.01
C MET A 193 -1.12 -2.60 -20.18
N PHE A 194 0.08 -2.07 -19.98
CA PHE A 194 0.30 -0.78 -19.33
C PHE A 194 -0.24 0.37 -20.20
N THR A 195 0.06 0.35 -21.51
CA THR A 195 -0.50 1.30 -22.49
C THR A 195 -2.02 1.28 -22.48
N MET A 196 -2.63 0.09 -22.58
CA MET A 196 -4.09 -0.08 -22.57
C MET A 196 -4.72 0.50 -21.30
N LEU A 197 -4.11 0.28 -20.13
CA LEU A 197 -4.61 0.81 -18.86
C LEU A 197 -4.60 2.35 -18.85
N ILE A 198 -3.51 2.97 -19.33
CA ILE A 198 -3.39 4.44 -19.44
C ILE A 198 -4.40 4.99 -20.45
N GLU A 199 -4.52 4.38 -21.63
CA GLU A 199 -5.46 4.79 -22.68
C GLU A 199 -6.93 4.65 -22.27
N THR A 200 -7.22 3.77 -21.31
CA THR A 200 -8.58 3.51 -20.80
C THR A 200 -8.94 4.40 -19.60
N VAL A 201 -8.01 4.63 -18.66
CA VAL A 201 -8.24 5.48 -17.48
C VAL A 201 -8.11 6.98 -17.83
N GLN A 202 -7.26 7.31 -18.80
CA GLN A 202 -7.00 8.67 -19.28
C GLN A 202 -6.72 9.72 -18.18
N PRO A 203 -5.79 9.46 -17.24
CA PRO A 203 -5.45 10.44 -16.21
C PRO A 203 -4.70 11.65 -16.81
N ASP A 204 -4.89 12.83 -16.23
CA ASP A 204 -4.07 14.00 -16.55
C ASP A 204 -2.62 13.82 -16.07
N ILE A 205 -2.41 13.12 -14.95
CA ILE A 205 -1.10 12.82 -14.37
C ILE A 205 -1.04 11.37 -13.85
N MET A 206 -0.01 10.63 -14.22
CA MET A 206 0.31 9.33 -13.66
C MET A 206 1.55 9.41 -12.76
N VAL A 207 1.51 8.69 -11.63
CA VAL A 207 2.62 8.55 -10.68
C VAL A 207 2.88 7.05 -10.46
N PRO A 208 4.04 6.51 -10.85
CA PRO A 208 4.38 5.12 -10.62
C PRO A 208 4.78 4.91 -9.15
N MET A 209 4.41 3.77 -8.61
CA MET A 209 4.71 3.33 -7.25
C MET A 209 4.98 1.82 -7.26
N HIS A 210 5.30 1.25 -6.10
CA HIS A 210 5.52 -0.19 -5.92
C HIS A 210 6.62 -0.70 -6.88
N TYR A 211 7.85 -0.20 -6.68
CA TYR A 211 9.05 -0.62 -7.39
C TYR A 211 10.28 -0.51 -6.47
N ARG A 212 11.37 -1.19 -6.84
CA ARG A 212 12.59 -1.24 -6.04
C ARG A 212 13.39 0.06 -6.14
N HIS A 213 13.53 0.76 -5.02
CA HIS A 213 14.41 1.90 -4.81
C HIS A 213 15.88 1.47 -4.67
N HIS A 214 16.55 1.20 -5.79
CA HIS A 214 17.95 0.77 -5.83
C HIS A 214 18.94 1.83 -5.29
N GLU A 215 18.51 3.08 -5.23
CA GLU A 215 19.18 4.23 -4.63
C GLU A 215 19.17 4.19 -3.10
N ILE A 216 18.26 3.43 -2.49
CA ILE A 216 18.17 3.19 -1.03
C ILE A 216 18.67 1.79 -0.68
N SER A 217 18.19 0.74 -1.38
CA SER A 217 18.46 -0.66 -1.03
C SER A 217 18.46 -1.58 -2.26
N GLU A 218 19.34 -2.57 -2.25
CA GLU A 218 19.33 -3.66 -3.24
C GLU A 218 18.18 -4.67 -3.00
N LEU A 219 17.43 -4.53 -1.91
CA LEU A 219 16.29 -5.35 -1.58
C LEU A 219 14.95 -4.66 -1.94
N PRO A 220 13.86 -5.42 -2.11
CA PRO A 220 13.86 -6.88 -2.27
C PRO A 220 14.26 -7.25 -3.70
N ARG A 221 15.24 -8.15 -3.90
CA ARG A 221 15.75 -8.52 -5.24
C ARG A 221 14.69 -9.17 -6.15
N SER A 222 13.59 -9.65 -5.59
CA SER A 222 12.41 -10.13 -6.32
C SER A 222 11.59 -9.02 -6.97
N MET A 223 11.75 -7.77 -6.52
CA MET A 223 11.09 -6.60 -7.08
C MET A 223 11.99 -5.89 -8.08
N ARG A 224 11.38 -5.47 -9.18
CA ARG A 224 12.06 -4.74 -10.25
C ARG A 224 12.21 -3.27 -9.88
N PRO A 225 13.30 -2.60 -10.26
CA PRO A 225 13.34 -1.14 -10.25
C PRO A 225 12.35 -0.58 -11.27
N ILE A 226 12.08 0.72 -11.19
CA ILE A 226 11.37 1.42 -12.27
C ILE A 226 12.16 1.23 -13.59
N GLY A 227 11.52 0.63 -14.59
CA GLY A 227 12.21 0.15 -15.78
C GLY A 227 12.30 1.19 -16.89
N ASP A 228 13.29 1.04 -17.80
CA ASP A 228 13.48 1.92 -18.97
C ASP A 228 12.22 2.05 -19.86
N TYR A 229 11.29 1.10 -19.78
CA TYR A 229 10.00 1.15 -20.50
C TYR A 229 9.15 2.37 -20.11
N VAL A 230 9.30 2.88 -18.88
CA VAL A 230 8.67 4.11 -18.40
C VAL A 230 9.15 5.31 -19.22
N GLY A 231 10.39 5.26 -19.73
CA GLY A 231 10.96 6.25 -20.65
C GLY A 231 10.18 6.44 -21.96
N ALA A 232 9.37 5.45 -22.39
CA ALA A 232 8.50 5.59 -23.57
C ALA A 232 7.43 6.69 -23.41
N TYR A 233 7.13 7.08 -22.18
CA TYR A 233 6.11 8.08 -21.82
C TYR A 233 6.72 9.46 -21.46
N ASN A 234 8.03 9.66 -21.68
CA ASN A 234 8.76 10.89 -21.36
C ASN A 234 8.53 11.39 -19.91
N PRO A 235 8.84 10.58 -18.88
CA PRO A 235 8.63 10.93 -17.48
C PRO A 235 9.44 12.17 -17.09
N ILE A 236 8.87 13.03 -16.23
CA ILE A 236 9.66 14.01 -15.49
C ILE A 236 9.99 13.43 -14.11
N TYR A 237 11.28 13.31 -13.83
CA TYR A 237 11.80 13.07 -12.49
C TYR A 237 11.78 14.38 -11.71
N VAL A 238 11.09 14.38 -10.58
CA VAL A 238 10.92 15.53 -9.70
C VAL A 238 11.97 15.43 -8.59
N ASP A 239 12.81 16.45 -8.47
CA ASP A 239 13.87 16.63 -7.45
C ASP A 239 13.24 17.01 -6.08
N SER A 240 12.29 16.18 -5.64
CA SER A 240 11.51 16.29 -4.41
C SER A 240 10.62 15.06 -4.24
N ASN A 241 10.39 14.66 -2.99
CA ASN A 241 9.35 13.69 -2.65
C ASN A 241 7.94 14.30 -2.58
N ILE A 242 7.78 15.61 -2.80
CA ILE A 242 6.49 16.32 -2.74
C ILE A 242 6.17 16.96 -4.11
N ALA A 243 5.00 16.61 -4.67
CA ALA A 243 4.36 17.37 -5.73
C ALA A 243 3.24 18.25 -5.17
N VAL A 244 3.10 19.47 -5.70
CA VAL A 244 2.05 20.41 -5.32
C VAL A 244 1.18 20.70 -6.54
N PHE A 245 -0.07 20.27 -6.50
CA PHE A 245 -0.99 20.36 -7.63
C PHE A 245 -1.94 21.55 -7.49
N ASP A 246 -2.08 22.29 -8.59
CA ASP A 246 -3.04 23.38 -8.77
C ASP A 246 -4.12 22.87 -9.77
N PRO A 247 -5.39 22.70 -9.36
CA PRO A 247 -6.44 22.14 -10.21
C PRO A 247 -6.67 22.98 -11.47
N ASP A 248 -6.49 24.30 -11.39
CA ASP A 248 -6.62 25.19 -12.55
C ASP A 248 -5.40 25.11 -13.51
N ASN A 249 -4.45 24.19 -13.27
CA ASN A 249 -3.12 24.17 -13.90
C ASN A 249 -2.49 22.80 -14.11
N LEU A 250 -3.25 21.69 -13.98
CA LEU A 250 -2.71 20.33 -14.15
C LEU A 250 -1.89 20.16 -15.44
N GLY A 251 -2.33 20.76 -16.55
CA GLY A 251 -1.61 20.73 -17.85
C GLY A 251 -0.24 21.43 -17.89
N LYS A 252 0.29 21.93 -16.76
CA LYS A 252 1.71 22.26 -16.60
C LYS A 252 2.58 21.04 -16.30
N TRP A 253 1.99 20.01 -15.70
CA TRP A 253 2.63 18.73 -15.46
C TRP A 253 2.57 17.87 -16.73
N PRO A 254 3.57 17.01 -16.96
CA PRO A 254 3.47 15.97 -17.97
C PRO A 254 2.47 14.89 -17.52
N GLY A 255 1.99 14.08 -18.46
CA GLY A 255 1.14 12.92 -18.14
C GLY A 255 1.80 11.85 -17.27
N LEU A 256 3.11 11.95 -16.99
CA LEU A 256 3.84 11.04 -16.12
C LEU A 256 4.94 11.76 -15.34
N ILE A 257 4.87 11.66 -14.01
CA ILE A 257 5.89 12.16 -13.07
C ILE A 257 6.46 11.02 -12.24
N VAL A 258 7.72 11.11 -11.86
CA VAL A 258 8.39 10.20 -10.92
C VAL A 258 8.90 11.05 -9.75
N LEU A 259 8.44 10.75 -8.55
CA LEU A 259 8.86 11.42 -7.32
C LEU A 259 10.02 10.66 -6.68
N GLU A 260 10.92 11.39 -6.02
CA GLU A 260 11.91 10.76 -5.13
C GLU A 260 11.21 10.16 -3.90
N PRO A 261 11.70 9.04 -3.34
CA PRO A 261 11.25 8.56 -2.03
C PRO A 261 11.57 9.58 -0.93
N SER A 262 10.89 9.48 0.21
CA SER A 262 11.10 10.40 1.34
C SER A 262 12.55 10.35 1.84
N PRO A 263 13.19 11.50 2.08
CA PRO A 263 14.55 11.57 2.62
C PRO A 263 14.66 11.04 4.07
N GLY A 264 13.53 10.70 4.70
CA GLY A 264 13.47 10.01 6.00
C GLY A 264 13.50 8.48 5.92
N ILE A 265 13.54 7.89 4.71
CA ILE A 265 13.76 6.45 4.56
C ILE A 265 15.24 6.14 4.76
N GLU A 266 15.53 5.19 5.64
CA GLU A 266 16.87 4.64 5.85
C GLU A 266 16.92 3.17 5.39
N PRO A 267 18.03 2.68 4.82
CA PRO A 267 18.21 1.25 4.61
C PRO A 267 18.18 0.50 5.95
N TRP A 268 17.91 -0.81 5.91
CA TRP A 268 18.04 -1.65 7.11
C TRP A 268 19.44 -1.57 7.73
N SER A 269 19.50 -1.70 9.06
CA SER A 269 20.77 -1.86 9.76
C SER A 269 21.48 -3.14 9.32
N ASP A 270 22.81 -3.15 9.41
CA ASP A 270 23.64 -4.32 9.10
C ASP A 270 23.16 -5.59 9.83
N ASP A 271 22.72 -5.47 11.08
CA ASP A 271 22.29 -6.61 11.88
C ASP A 271 20.91 -7.13 11.47
N LEU A 272 19.96 -6.24 11.11
CA LEU A 272 18.68 -6.68 10.53
C LEU A 272 18.89 -7.30 9.13
N HIS A 273 19.82 -6.76 8.34
CA HIS A 273 20.18 -7.33 7.04
C HIS A 273 20.78 -8.74 7.18
N LYS A 274 21.72 -8.94 8.13
CA LYS A 274 22.27 -10.27 8.46
C LYS A 274 21.19 -11.21 8.98
N ALA A 275 20.32 -10.76 9.89
CA ALA A 275 19.23 -11.57 10.43
C ALA A 275 18.31 -12.10 9.32
N TRP A 276 18.04 -11.27 8.31
CA TRP A 276 17.29 -11.69 7.12
C TRP A 276 18.05 -12.66 6.22
N ILE A 277 19.38 -12.58 6.14
CA ILE A 277 20.18 -13.60 5.44
C ILE A 277 20.06 -14.93 6.17
N GLU A 278 20.34 -14.96 7.48
CA GLU A 278 20.23 -16.16 8.31
C GLU A 278 18.82 -16.77 8.22
N ALA A 279 17.75 -15.97 8.39
CA ALA A 279 16.38 -16.47 8.30
C ALA A 279 15.99 -17.01 6.91
N ASN A 280 16.57 -16.51 5.83
CA ASN A 280 16.34 -17.05 4.48
C ASN A 280 17.10 -18.38 4.27
N GLU A 281 18.29 -18.54 4.83
CA GLU A 281 18.96 -19.86 4.88
C GLU A 281 18.15 -20.84 5.73
N GLY A 282 17.60 -20.39 6.88
CA GLY A 282 16.66 -21.17 7.70
C GLY A 282 15.43 -21.63 6.92
N ASP A 283 14.75 -20.72 6.19
CA ASP A 283 13.62 -21.06 5.32
C ASP A 283 14.01 -22.10 4.25
N GLN A 284 15.20 -21.97 3.65
CA GLN A 284 15.71 -22.95 2.66
C GLN A 284 15.93 -24.32 3.30
N LYS A 285 16.49 -24.39 4.52
CA LYS A 285 16.72 -25.65 5.24
C LYS A 285 15.43 -26.36 5.62
N LEU A 286 14.39 -25.61 6.01
CA LEU A 286 13.05 -26.19 6.23
C LEU A 286 12.45 -26.70 4.91
N SER A 287 12.58 -25.97 3.81
CA SER A 287 12.15 -26.45 2.49
C SER A 287 12.93 -27.69 2.03
N ASP A 288 14.24 -27.77 2.32
CA ASP A 288 15.06 -28.92 1.98
C ASP A 288 14.55 -30.15 2.75
N SER A 289 14.32 -30.00 4.07
CA SER A 289 13.74 -31.05 4.92
C SER A 289 12.37 -31.52 4.45
N GLU A 290 11.47 -30.61 4.05
CA GLU A 290 10.13 -30.96 3.54
C GLU A 290 10.18 -31.78 2.23
N SER A 291 11.30 -31.71 1.49
CA SER A 291 11.52 -32.41 0.22
C SER A 291 12.39 -33.67 0.33
N GLU A 292 13.05 -33.89 1.48
CA GLU A 292 13.99 -34.98 1.69
C GLU A 292 13.26 -36.31 2.00
N THR A 293 13.86 -37.41 1.56
CA THR A 293 13.28 -38.78 1.64
C THR A 293 13.99 -39.67 2.65
N ASP A 294 15.14 -39.22 3.19
CA ASP A 294 15.88 -39.88 4.26
C ASP A 294 15.64 -39.14 5.57
N ASP A 295 14.98 -39.80 6.52
CA ASP A 295 14.53 -39.22 7.79
C ASP A 295 15.68 -38.53 8.57
N ALA A 296 16.89 -39.11 8.55
CA ALA A 296 18.03 -38.57 9.28
C ALA A 296 18.58 -37.28 8.64
N ARG A 297 18.57 -37.21 7.31
CA ARG A 297 18.96 -35.99 6.56
C ARG A 297 17.88 -34.90 6.61
N ALA A 298 16.61 -35.28 6.71
CA ALA A 298 15.52 -34.34 6.99
C ALA A 298 15.68 -33.74 8.42
N GLU A 299 15.97 -34.57 9.42
CA GLU A 299 16.24 -34.11 10.78
C GLU A 299 17.49 -33.19 10.85
N GLU A 300 18.59 -33.56 10.18
CA GLU A 300 19.80 -32.74 10.07
C GLU A 300 19.50 -31.35 9.49
N ALA A 301 18.69 -31.27 8.42
CA ALA A 301 18.27 -30.01 7.83
C ALA A 301 17.39 -29.16 8.78
N LEU A 302 16.53 -29.76 9.60
CA LEU A 302 15.75 -29.03 10.60
C LEU A 302 16.63 -28.43 11.71
N TRP A 303 17.65 -29.16 12.17
CA TRP A 303 18.62 -28.63 13.14
C TRP A 303 19.47 -27.50 12.56
N GLU A 304 19.92 -27.60 11.30
CA GLU A 304 20.59 -26.50 10.60
C GLU A 304 19.66 -25.28 10.45
N GLY A 305 18.39 -25.50 10.08
CA GLY A 305 17.40 -24.43 9.94
C GLY A 305 17.10 -23.72 11.26
N LEU A 306 17.01 -24.46 12.36
CA LEU A 306 16.86 -23.90 13.70
C LEU A 306 18.04 -23.00 14.07
N PHE A 307 19.28 -23.47 13.90
CA PHE A 307 20.49 -22.68 14.19
C PHE A 307 20.51 -21.34 13.43
N HIS A 308 20.08 -21.34 12.17
CA HIS A 308 19.94 -20.12 11.38
C HIS A 308 18.85 -19.17 11.93
N TYR A 309 17.68 -19.68 12.33
CA TYR A 309 16.66 -18.84 12.95
C TYR A 309 17.06 -18.33 14.33
N GLU A 310 17.75 -19.12 15.16
CA GLU A 310 18.32 -18.65 16.44
C GLU A 310 19.31 -17.51 16.21
N SER A 311 20.20 -17.65 15.22
CA SER A 311 21.14 -16.59 14.81
C SER A 311 20.41 -15.32 14.32
N ALA A 312 19.30 -15.48 13.58
CA ALA A 312 18.45 -14.37 13.17
C ALA A 312 17.74 -13.69 14.36
N MET A 313 17.28 -14.47 15.35
CA MET A 313 16.67 -13.96 16.58
C MET A 313 17.68 -13.21 17.47
N ASP A 314 18.92 -13.66 17.57
CA ASP A 314 19.96 -12.94 18.32
C ASP A 314 20.30 -11.57 17.70
N LEU A 315 20.29 -11.50 16.36
CA LEU A 315 20.56 -10.27 15.60
C LEU A 315 19.37 -9.29 15.57
N ALA A 316 18.13 -9.82 15.52
CA ALA A 316 16.91 -9.03 15.40
C ALA A 316 15.74 -9.65 16.20
N PRO A 317 15.82 -9.60 17.54
CA PRO A 317 14.93 -10.36 18.45
C PRO A 317 13.47 -9.91 18.45
N ASP A 318 13.14 -8.82 17.76
CA ASP A 318 11.80 -8.23 17.68
C ASP A 318 11.17 -8.37 16.27
N VAL A 319 11.71 -9.27 15.45
CA VAL A 319 11.12 -9.72 14.17
C VAL A 319 10.46 -11.09 14.37
N LEU A 320 9.12 -11.09 14.43
CA LEU A 320 8.34 -12.29 14.77
C LEU A 320 8.58 -13.47 13.83
N ARG A 321 8.78 -13.22 12.53
CA ARG A 321 9.03 -14.27 11.53
C ARG A 321 10.17 -15.22 11.92
N PHE A 322 11.22 -14.73 12.57
CA PHE A 322 12.40 -15.54 12.89
C PHE A 322 12.09 -16.54 13.99
N GLY A 323 11.43 -16.11 15.07
CA GLY A 323 10.93 -17.00 16.12
C GLY A 323 9.80 -17.94 15.66
N TYR A 324 8.96 -17.50 14.71
CA TYR A 324 8.01 -18.39 14.05
C TYR A 324 8.71 -19.51 13.26
N GLY A 325 9.80 -19.19 12.55
CA GLY A 325 10.64 -20.16 11.86
C GLY A 325 11.28 -21.18 12.81
N ALA A 326 11.93 -20.69 13.87
CA ALA A 326 12.54 -21.54 14.91
C ALA A 326 11.48 -22.46 15.57
N GLY A 327 10.33 -21.91 15.96
CA GLY A 327 9.24 -22.70 16.55
C GLY A 327 8.64 -23.73 15.60
N ARG A 328 8.56 -23.45 14.28
CA ARG A 328 8.22 -24.47 13.27
C ARG A 328 9.25 -25.61 13.25
N ALA A 329 10.54 -25.28 13.21
CA ALA A 329 11.61 -26.27 13.18
C ALA A 329 11.56 -27.20 14.41
N LEU A 330 11.48 -26.61 15.61
CA LEU A 330 11.34 -27.33 16.89
C LEU A 330 10.08 -28.20 16.94
N ALA A 331 8.93 -27.69 16.48
CA ALA A 331 7.69 -28.46 16.41
C ALA A 331 7.82 -29.68 15.48
N THR A 332 8.47 -29.53 14.32
CA THR A 332 8.72 -30.64 13.38
C THR A 332 9.74 -31.64 13.94
N LEU A 333 10.73 -31.19 14.70
CA LEU A 333 11.68 -32.03 15.47
C LEU A 333 11.06 -32.71 16.70
N GLY A 334 9.76 -32.49 16.98
CA GLY A 334 9.07 -33.02 18.16
C GLY A 334 9.50 -32.38 19.49
N GLN A 335 10.28 -31.30 19.47
CA GLN A 335 10.67 -30.52 20.65
C GLN A 335 9.54 -29.54 21.01
N VAL A 336 8.39 -30.09 21.42
CA VAL A 336 7.14 -29.33 21.58
C VAL A 336 7.23 -28.26 22.66
N ASP A 337 7.83 -28.57 23.82
CA ASP A 337 8.01 -27.60 24.92
C ASP A 337 8.90 -26.41 24.48
N ASP A 338 10.03 -26.70 23.83
CA ASP A 338 10.96 -25.68 23.31
C ASP A 338 10.32 -24.84 22.19
N ALA A 339 9.50 -25.46 21.34
CA ALA A 339 8.74 -24.77 20.30
C ALA A 339 7.76 -23.75 20.91
N ILE A 340 7.00 -24.16 21.93
CA ILE A 340 6.07 -23.29 22.66
C ILE A 340 6.84 -22.13 23.31
N GLU A 341 7.91 -22.42 24.05
CA GLU A 341 8.73 -21.38 24.71
C GLU A 341 9.26 -20.37 23.69
N THR A 342 9.79 -20.85 22.56
CA THR A 342 10.34 -20.02 21.46
C THR A 342 9.27 -19.11 20.84
N LEU A 343 8.09 -19.63 20.55
CA LEU A 343 6.99 -18.88 19.93
C LEU A 343 6.41 -17.82 20.88
N ASP A 344 6.21 -18.13 22.15
CA ASP A 344 5.78 -17.17 23.17
C ASP A 344 6.85 -16.09 23.40
N HIS A 345 8.13 -16.49 23.46
CA HIS A 345 9.26 -15.56 23.55
C HIS A 345 9.38 -14.62 22.35
N ALA A 346 9.01 -15.06 21.15
CA ALA A 346 8.97 -14.23 19.95
C ALA A 346 7.78 -13.26 19.96
N LEU A 347 6.57 -13.74 20.31
CA LEU A 347 5.36 -12.91 20.43
C LEU A 347 5.52 -11.77 21.44
N ALA A 348 6.19 -12.04 22.57
CA ALA A 348 6.43 -11.09 23.64
C ALA A 348 7.44 -9.99 23.27
N ARG A 349 8.37 -10.26 22.35
CA ARG A 349 9.38 -9.30 21.88
C ARG A 349 8.93 -8.51 20.65
N ALA A 350 8.13 -9.13 19.78
CA ALA A 350 7.66 -8.50 18.56
C ALA A 350 6.75 -7.29 18.84
N PRO A 351 6.83 -6.19 18.08
CA PRO A 351 5.84 -5.12 18.13
C PRO A 351 4.46 -5.61 17.65
N TYR A 352 3.39 -4.87 17.98
CA TYR A 352 2.02 -5.19 17.56
C TYR A 352 1.76 -4.76 16.10
N ALA A 353 2.59 -5.29 15.20
CA ALA A 353 2.87 -4.72 13.88
C ALA A 353 2.85 -5.75 12.73
N ASP A 354 3.09 -7.02 13.05
CA ASP A 354 3.09 -8.11 12.07
C ASP A 354 1.84 -8.98 12.27
N TRP A 355 0.73 -8.55 11.66
CA TRP A 355 -0.57 -9.23 11.78
C TRP A 355 -0.52 -10.67 11.26
N THR A 356 0.11 -10.88 10.11
CA THR A 356 0.26 -12.21 9.48
C THR A 356 1.14 -13.13 10.33
N GLY A 357 2.32 -12.66 10.75
CA GLY A 357 3.20 -13.41 11.65
C GLY A 357 2.52 -13.75 12.97
N ARG A 358 1.74 -12.83 13.55
CA ARG A 358 0.97 -13.07 14.79
C ARG A 358 -0.09 -14.13 14.59
N VAL A 359 -0.90 -14.04 13.54
CA VAL A 359 -1.93 -15.05 13.24
C VAL A 359 -1.33 -16.44 13.05
N ARG A 360 -0.24 -16.56 12.27
CA ARG A 360 0.47 -17.83 12.08
C ARG A 360 1.05 -18.38 13.38
N THR A 361 1.67 -17.52 14.19
CA THR A 361 2.29 -17.90 15.47
C THR A 361 1.26 -18.33 16.51
N HIS A 362 0.14 -17.59 16.64
CA HIS A 362 -0.96 -18.00 17.51
C HIS A 362 -1.62 -19.30 17.01
N MET A 363 -1.80 -19.49 15.69
CA MET A 363 -2.36 -20.75 15.18
C MET A 363 -1.49 -21.96 15.58
N LEU A 364 -0.17 -21.87 15.37
CA LEU A 364 0.78 -22.92 15.73
C LEU A 364 0.82 -23.18 17.26
N LEU A 365 0.84 -22.12 18.08
CA LEU A 365 0.73 -22.26 19.54
C LEU A 365 -0.57 -22.94 19.98
N GLY A 366 -1.69 -22.64 19.31
CA GLY A 366 -2.96 -23.32 19.54
C GLY A 366 -2.84 -24.83 19.29
N GLU A 367 -2.30 -25.21 18.14
CA GLU A 367 -2.08 -26.61 17.75
C GLU A 367 -1.13 -27.36 18.71
N LEU A 368 -0.06 -26.70 19.15
CA LEU A 368 0.93 -27.25 20.10
C LEU A 368 0.37 -27.41 21.52
N TYR A 369 -0.32 -26.39 22.06
CA TYR A 369 -0.96 -26.50 23.37
C TYR A 369 -2.09 -27.53 23.39
N GLU A 370 -2.86 -27.64 22.30
CA GLU A 370 -3.94 -28.61 22.18
C GLU A 370 -3.40 -30.05 22.19
N SER A 371 -2.42 -30.34 21.32
CA SER A 371 -1.78 -31.65 21.23
C SER A 371 -1.00 -32.03 22.50
N SER A 372 -0.52 -31.04 23.26
CA SER A 372 0.12 -31.21 24.58
C SER A 372 -0.88 -31.45 25.74
N GLY A 373 -2.19 -31.44 25.48
CA GLY A 373 -3.21 -31.69 26.49
C GLY A 373 -3.64 -30.46 27.30
N PHE A 374 -3.40 -29.25 26.79
CA PHE A 374 -3.81 -27.97 27.38
C PHE A 374 -4.88 -27.24 26.53
N PRO A 375 -6.04 -27.84 26.24
CA PRO A 375 -7.03 -27.28 25.31
C PRO A 375 -7.59 -25.92 25.79
N SER A 376 -7.63 -25.65 27.09
CA SER A 376 -8.04 -24.35 27.63
C SER A 376 -7.09 -23.21 27.27
N VAL A 377 -5.80 -23.50 27.06
CA VAL A 377 -4.81 -22.53 26.57
C VAL A 377 -4.96 -22.40 25.05
N ALA A 378 -5.06 -23.52 24.33
CA ALA A 378 -5.27 -23.53 22.88
C ALA A 378 -6.48 -22.69 22.43
N ILE A 379 -7.60 -22.76 23.17
CA ILE A 379 -8.80 -21.92 22.95
C ILE A 379 -8.47 -20.42 22.93
N ALA A 380 -7.55 -19.94 23.78
CA ALA A 380 -7.17 -18.52 23.79
C ALA A 380 -6.41 -18.12 22.52
N HIS A 381 -5.53 -18.99 22.02
CA HIS A 381 -4.78 -18.75 20.77
C HIS A 381 -5.69 -18.84 19.54
N TYR A 382 -6.58 -19.84 19.45
CA TYR A 382 -7.55 -19.91 18.36
C TYR A 382 -8.55 -18.75 18.39
N ALA A 383 -8.97 -18.28 19.58
CA ALA A 383 -9.81 -17.10 19.72
C ALA A 383 -9.10 -15.84 19.20
N TYR A 384 -7.81 -15.65 19.51
CA TYR A 384 -7.02 -14.56 18.94
C TYR A 384 -7.02 -14.61 17.41
N VAL A 385 -6.72 -15.78 16.82
CA VAL A 385 -6.69 -15.95 15.36
C VAL A 385 -8.03 -15.61 14.73
N ALA A 386 -9.13 -16.18 15.25
CA ALA A 386 -10.48 -15.97 14.73
C ALA A 386 -10.89 -14.47 14.69
N ASP A 387 -10.47 -13.71 15.70
CA ASP A 387 -10.76 -12.28 15.90
C ASP A 387 -9.97 -11.34 14.95
N GLN A 388 -8.92 -11.82 14.27
CA GLN A 388 -8.11 -10.99 13.37
C GLN A 388 -8.80 -10.73 12.01
N GLU A 389 -9.95 -10.07 11.99
CA GLU A 389 -10.72 -9.77 10.76
C GLU A 389 -9.94 -8.97 9.69
N HIS A 390 -8.78 -8.41 10.04
CA HIS A 390 -7.95 -7.59 9.16
C HIS A 390 -6.84 -8.36 8.43
N THR A 391 -6.58 -9.64 8.73
CA THR A 391 -5.57 -10.42 7.98
C THR A 391 -6.12 -11.02 6.68
N HIS A 392 -5.26 -11.22 5.69
CA HIS A 392 -5.55 -12.02 4.50
C HIS A 392 -5.58 -13.53 4.77
N GLU A 393 -5.13 -14.01 5.95
CA GLU A 393 -5.04 -15.43 6.34
C GLU A 393 -6.41 -16.07 6.65
N THR A 394 -7.35 -15.96 5.71
CA THR A 394 -8.74 -16.40 5.85
C THR A 394 -8.84 -17.89 6.17
N SER A 395 -8.04 -18.74 5.52
CA SER A 395 -8.03 -20.18 5.81
C SER A 395 -7.59 -20.51 7.24
N LEU A 396 -6.62 -19.77 7.81
CA LEU A 396 -6.20 -19.95 9.20
C LEU A 396 -7.31 -19.50 10.17
N ARG A 397 -8.02 -18.40 9.84
CA ARG A 397 -9.21 -17.96 10.58
C ARG A 397 -10.33 -18.99 10.57
N GLU A 398 -10.66 -19.54 9.41
CA GLU A 398 -11.70 -20.57 9.27
C GLU A 398 -11.33 -21.84 10.06
N ARG A 399 -10.06 -22.29 9.98
CA ARG A 399 -9.54 -23.41 10.78
C ARG A 399 -9.63 -23.15 12.29
N ALA A 400 -9.26 -21.96 12.74
CA ALA A 400 -9.34 -21.58 14.15
C ALA A 400 -10.80 -21.54 14.66
N ILE A 401 -11.72 -20.98 13.87
CA ILE A 401 -13.16 -20.98 14.16
C ILE A 401 -13.68 -22.42 14.26
N GLN A 402 -13.30 -23.30 13.33
CA GLN A 402 -13.67 -24.72 13.38
C GLN A 402 -13.14 -25.41 14.65
N ARG A 403 -11.85 -25.27 15.00
CA ARG A 403 -11.29 -25.84 16.24
C ARG A 403 -12.00 -25.32 17.50
N LEU A 404 -12.36 -24.04 17.55
CA LEU A 404 -13.16 -23.48 18.65
C LEU A 404 -14.56 -24.10 18.75
N GLU A 405 -15.19 -24.44 17.64
CA GLU A 405 -16.48 -25.15 17.65
C GLU A 405 -16.37 -26.62 18.03
N GLU A 406 -15.24 -27.26 17.77
CA GLU A 406 -14.95 -28.65 18.11
C GLU A 406 -14.61 -28.78 19.60
N LEU A 407 -13.67 -27.97 20.11
CA LEU A 407 -13.29 -27.92 21.53
C LEU A 407 -14.39 -27.42 22.48
N ARG A 408 -15.51 -26.89 21.96
CA ARG A 408 -16.72 -26.57 22.75
C ARG A 408 -17.68 -27.75 22.92
N LYS A 409 -17.47 -28.86 22.20
CA LYS A 409 -18.31 -30.07 22.20
C LYS A 409 -17.69 -31.21 23.02
N GLU A 410 -16.38 -31.12 23.28
CA GLU A 410 -15.57 -32.01 24.11
C GLU A 410 -15.67 -31.62 25.61
#